data_AF-A0A1Y3YZD4-F1
#
_entry.id   AF-A0A1Y3YZD4-F1
#
_cell.length_a   1.000
_cell.length_b   1.000
_cell.length_c   1.000
_cell.angle_alpha   90.00
_cell.angle_beta   90.00
_cell.angle_gamma   90.00
#
_symmetry.space_group_name_H-M   'P 1'
#
loop_
_entity.id
_entity.type
_entity.pdbx_description
1 polymer ?
#
loop_
_entity_poly.entity_id
_entity_poly.type
_entity_poly.pdbx_seq_one_letter_code
_entity_poly.pdbx_strand_id
1 'polypeptide(L)'
;MLASKVFTFTPDYDYSRLDTREVIRGGTGYDIAGRLPETVEHSRMMDYSIYPEYPFSLQFFSRGCIRKCPFCLVREKEGYIQAVEPVELNPKGKWIEVLDNNFFANPE
;
A
#
# COMPACT_ATOMS: atom_id res chain seq x y z
N MET A 1 -18.54 3.61 7.68
CA MET A 1 -18.13 3.67 6.25
C MET A 1 -16.63 3.96 6.15
N LEU A 2 -15.93 3.49 5.11
CA LEU A 2 -14.53 3.84 4.83
C LEU A 2 -14.44 4.84 3.67
N ALA A 3 -13.54 5.82 3.80
CA ALA A 3 -13.22 6.78 2.76
C ALA A 3 -11.70 6.82 2.56
N SER A 4 -11.24 6.74 1.31
CA SER A 4 -9.82 6.83 0.97
C SER A 4 -9.57 7.95 -0.02
N LYS A 5 -8.46 8.68 0.15
CA LYS A 5 -8.05 9.77 -0.73
C LYS A 5 -6.55 9.74 -0.96
N VAL A 6 -6.17 9.93 -2.22
CA VAL A 6 -4.75 9.94 -2.63
C VAL A 6 -4.19 11.36 -2.64
N PHE A 7 -4.94 12.32 -3.18
CA PHE A 7 -4.48 13.69 -3.39
C PHE A 7 -5.05 14.64 -2.34
N THR A 8 -4.24 15.55 -1.82
CA THR A 8 -4.69 16.56 -0.84
C THR A 8 -5.51 17.68 -1.46
N PHE A 9 -5.34 17.92 -2.76
CA PHE A 9 -5.98 19.02 -3.48
C PHE A 9 -7.35 18.68 -4.09
N THR A 10 -7.76 17.41 -4.11
CA THR A 10 -9.10 17.06 -4.60
C THR A 10 -10.15 17.43 -3.54
N PRO A 11 -11.36 17.87 -3.91
CA PRO A 11 -12.43 18.06 -2.93
C PRO A 11 -12.83 16.70 -2.34
N ASP A 12 -13.36 16.74 -1.11
CA ASP A 12 -13.97 15.55 -0.51
C ASP A 12 -15.30 15.22 -1.18
N TYR A 13 -15.66 13.93 -1.15
CA TYR A 13 -17.00 13.50 -1.54
C TYR A 13 -18.02 14.02 -0.52
N ASP A 14 -19.23 14.34 -0.99
CA ASP A 14 -20.34 14.72 -0.11
C ASP A 14 -20.90 13.47 0.60
N TYR A 15 -20.35 13.18 1.78
CA TYR A 15 -20.78 12.05 2.62
C TYR A 15 -22.11 12.30 3.34
N SER A 16 -22.70 13.50 3.27
CA SER A 16 -23.93 13.84 4.02
C SER A 16 -25.15 13.02 3.59
N ARG A 17 -25.12 12.47 2.37
CA ARG A 17 -26.19 11.66 1.79
C ARG A 17 -26.11 10.17 2.16
N LEU A 18 -25.12 9.79 2.94
CA LEU A 18 -24.87 8.40 3.30
C LEU A 18 -25.37 8.15 4.71
N ASP A 19 -26.23 7.15 4.86
CA ASP A 19 -26.74 6.73 6.17
C ASP A 19 -25.67 5.90 6.89
N THR A 20 -24.70 6.59 7.48
CA THR A 20 -23.59 5.99 8.24
C THR A 20 -23.35 6.79 9.51
N ARG A 21 -23.19 6.08 10.62
CA ARG A 21 -22.91 6.70 11.93
C ARG A 21 -21.52 7.32 12.00
N GLU A 22 -20.56 6.75 11.28
CA GLU A 22 -19.17 7.20 11.25
C GLU A 22 -18.54 6.95 9.88
N VAL A 23 -17.65 7.87 9.47
CA VAL A 23 -16.81 7.73 8.29
C VAL A 23 -15.35 7.72 8.73
N ILE A 24 -14.69 6.58 8.57
CA ILE A 24 -13.25 6.43 8.83
C ILE A 24 -12.51 6.85 7.56
N ARG A 25 -11.65 7.85 7.68
CA ARG A 25 -10.89 8.44 6.56
C ARG A 25 -9.45 7.95 6.59
N GLY A 26 -8.91 7.57 5.45
CA GLY A 26 -7.52 7.12 5.32
C GLY A 26 -6.89 7.43 3.97
N GLY A 27 -5.60 7.20 3.86
CA GLY A 27 -4.85 7.49 2.65
C GLY A 27 -4.16 8.85 2.68
N THR A 28 -3.18 9.00 1.79
CA THR A 28 -2.23 10.12 1.78
C THR A 28 -2.89 11.50 1.68
N GLY A 29 -4.06 11.58 1.03
CA GLY A 29 -4.83 12.81 0.88
C GLY A 29 -5.54 13.26 2.17
N TYR A 30 -5.65 12.39 3.18
CA TYR A 30 -6.22 12.69 4.49
C TYR A 30 -5.16 12.69 5.60
N ASP A 31 -4.40 11.60 5.71
CA ASP A 31 -3.36 11.42 6.71
C ASP A 31 -2.23 10.55 6.15
N ILE A 32 -1.06 11.16 5.94
CA ILE A 32 0.14 10.49 5.45
C ILE A 32 0.82 9.63 6.53
N ALA A 33 0.65 9.98 7.80
CA ALA A 33 1.25 9.28 8.93
C ALA A 33 0.37 8.10 9.41
N GLY A 34 -0.90 8.07 9.00
CA GLY A 34 -1.82 6.98 9.30
C GLY A 34 -1.25 5.61 8.95
N ARG A 35 -1.49 4.63 9.83
CA ARG A 35 -1.09 3.23 9.66
C ARG A 35 -2.29 2.32 9.86
N LEU A 36 -2.35 1.22 9.12
CA LEU A 36 -3.32 0.18 9.41
C LEU A 36 -2.87 -0.60 10.65
N PRO A 37 -3.80 -1.34 11.29
CA PRO A 37 -3.43 -2.28 12.35
C PRO A 37 -2.36 -3.27 11.88
N GLU A 38 -1.46 -3.65 12.78
CA GLU A 38 -0.33 -4.54 12.49
C GLU A 38 -0.75 -5.84 11.81
N THR A 39 -1.88 -6.42 12.24
CA THR A 39 -2.45 -7.65 11.65
C THR A 39 -2.81 -7.51 10.18
N VAL A 40 -3.15 -6.29 9.73
CA VAL A 40 -3.48 -5.99 8.34
C VAL A 40 -2.22 -5.65 7.55
N GLU A 41 -1.34 -4.80 8.09
CA GLU A 41 -0.06 -4.44 7.44
C GLU A 41 0.84 -5.66 7.21
N HIS A 42 0.85 -6.62 8.13
CA HIS A 42 1.66 -7.84 8.05
C HIS A 42 0.90 -9.05 7.47
N SER A 43 -0.25 -8.83 6.83
CA SER A 43 -0.95 -9.91 6.13
C SER A 43 -0.14 -10.39 4.93
N ARG A 44 0.21 -11.67 4.91
CA ARG A 44 1.04 -12.29 3.86
C ARG A 44 0.22 -12.97 2.77
N MET A 45 -1.04 -13.28 3.05
CA MET A 45 -1.91 -14.03 2.14
C MET A 45 -2.68 -13.06 1.24
N MET A 46 -2.39 -13.08 -0.05
CA MET A 46 -3.16 -12.35 -1.06
C MET A 46 -4.18 -13.27 -1.69
N ASP A 47 -5.44 -12.84 -1.74
CA ASP A 47 -6.49 -13.59 -2.42
C ASP A 47 -6.45 -13.32 -3.92
N TYR A 48 -5.69 -14.13 -4.66
CA TYR A 48 -5.63 -14.07 -6.12
C TYR A 48 -6.90 -14.58 -6.80
N SER A 49 -7.86 -15.18 -6.08
CA SER A 49 -9.09 -15.69 -6.69
C SER A 49 -10.01 -14.58 -7.19
N ILE A 50 -9.89 -13.38 -6.64
CA ILE A 50 -10.65 -12.19 -7.06
C ILE A 50 -10.11 -11.54 -8.34
N TYR A 51 -8.91 -11.95 -8.77
CA TYR A 51 -8.20 -11.42 -9.95
C TYR A 51 -7.68 -12.59 -10.83
N PRO A 52 -8.56 -13.50 -11.30
CA PRO A 52 -8.17 -14.75 -11.93
C PRO A 52 -7.43 -14.61 -13.27
N GLU A 53 -7.56 -13.46 -13.93
CA GLU A 53 -6.97 -13.15 -15.23
C GLU A 53 -5.49 -12.75 -15.16
N TYR A 54 -4.94 -12.54 -13.95
CA TYR A 54 -3.57 -12.09 -13.74
C TYR A 54 -2.67 -13.24 -13.29
N PRO A 55 -1.86 -13.83 -14.20
CA PRO A 55 -1.07 -15.03 -13.92
C PRO A 55 0.31 -14.68 -13.35
N PHE A 56 0.39 -13.71 -12.44
CA PHE A 56 1.63 -13.31 -11.78
C PHE A 56 1.44 -13.19 -10.27
N SER A 57 2.56 -13.14 -9.56
CA SER A 57 2.59 -12.81 -8.13
C SER A 57 3.09 -11.39 -7.95
N LEU A 58 2.41 -10.60 -7.13
CA LEU A 58 2.96 -9.35 -6.62
C LEU A 58 3.93 -9.66 -5.49
N GLN A 59 5.04 -8.93 -5.43
CA GLN A 59 6.04 -9.13 -4.39
C GLN A 59 6.65 -7.83 -3.89
N PHE A 60 6.94 -7.82 -2.59
CA PHE A 60 7.74 -6.81 -1.92
C PHE A 60 8.88 -7.52 -1.19
N PHE A 61 10.09 -6.99 -1.33
CA PHE A 61 11.25 -7.38 -0.53
C PHE A 61 11.66 -6.26 0.41
N SER A 62 11.30 -5.02 0.07
CA SER A 62 11.53 -3.85 0.92
C SER A 62 10.38 -2.85 0.87
N ARG A 63 10.25 -2.07 1.95
CA ARG A 63 9.37 -0.90 2.05
C ARG A 63 10.19 0.33 2.43
N GLY A 64 9.65 1.53 2.17
CA GLY A 64 10.41 2.77 2.34
C GLY A 64 11.39 3.03 1.19
N CYS A 65 12.21 4.07 1.33
CA CYS A 65 13.21 4.43 0.33
C CYS A 65 14.39 5.17 0.98
N ILE A 66 15.61 4.94 0.49
CA ILE A 66 16.81 5.67 0.92
C ILE A 66 16.80 7.16 0.52
N ARG A 67 15.99 7.51 -0.49
CA ARG A 67 15.95 8.87 -1.06
C ARG A 67 14.85 9.69 -0.40
N LYS A 68 15.06 11.01 -0.33
CA LYS A 68 14.05 12.01 0.08
C LYS A 68 13.80 12.99 -1.08
N CYS A 69 13.34 12.45 -2.21
CA CYS A 69 13.08 13.25 -3.40
C CYS A 69 11.95 14.26 -3.12
N PRO A 70 12.04 15.51 -3.60
CA PRO A 70 11.07 16.56 -3.28
C PRO A 70 9.66 16.28 -3.80
N PHE A 71 9.52 15.39 -4.79
CA PHE A 71 8.23 14.99 -5.37
C PHE A 71 7.66 13.70 -4.76
N CYS A 72 8.43 12.97 -3.94
CA CYS A 72 8.09 11.61 -3.54
C CYS A 72 7.73 11.54 -2.06
N LEU A 73 6.49 11.08 -1.79
CA LEU A 73 5.95 10.95 -0.43
C LEU A 73 6.38 9.66 0.29
N VAL A 74 7.02 8.72 -0.40
CA VAL A 74 7.41 7.41 0.16
C VAL A 74 8.23 7.58 1.44
N ARG A 75 9.17 8.52 1.48
CA ARG A 75 10.04 8.71 2.65
C ARG A 75 9.27 9.14 3.90
N GLU A 76 8.21 9.93 3.73
CA GLU A 76 7.33 10.39 4.82
C GLU A 76 6.30 9.32 5.18
N LYS A 77 5.77 8.64 4.16
CA LYS A 77 4.73 7.61 4.31
C LYS A 77 5.24 6.29 4.85
N GLU A 78 6.40 5.82 4.40
CA GLU A 78 6.91 4.47 4.70
C GLU A 78 8.23 4.49 5.48
N GLY A 79 8.92 5.63 5.51
CA GLY A 79 10.16 5.81 6.27
C GLY A 79 11.44 5.45 5.50
N TYR A 80 12.52 5.21 6.25
CA TYR A 80 13.78 4.70 5.69
C TYR A 80 13.55 3.31 5.09
N ILE A 81 14.35 2.93 4.09
CA ILE A 81 14.22 1.60 3.49
C ILE A 81 14.43 0.51 4.54
N GLN A 82 13.60 -0.52 4.50
CA GLN A 82 13.69 -1.68 5.40
C GLN A 82 13.26 -2.93 4.66
N ALA A 83 13.93 -4.04 4.94
CA ALA A 83 13.51 -5.36 4.46
C ALA A 83 12.12 -5.70 5.03
N VAL A 84 11.32 -6.38 4.24
CA VAL A 84 10.03 -6.92 4.67
C VAL A 84 9.95 -8.40 4.35
N GLU A 85 9.16 -9.11 5.12
CA GLU A 85 8.96 -10.52 4.89
C GLU A 85 8.18 -10.76 3.59
N PRO A 86 8.65 -11.61 2.66
CA PRO A 86 7.98 -11.83 1.40
C PRO A 86 6.57 -12.42 1.56
N VAL A 87 5.58 -11.80 0.92
CA VAL A 87 4.20 -12.33 0.85
C VAL A 87 4.11 -13.68 0.12
N GLU A 88 2.97 -14.37 0.26
CA GLU A 88 2.73 -15.66 -0.40
C GLU A 88 2.51 -15.48 -1.91
N LEU A 89 3.14 -16.37 -2.69
CA LEU A 89 3.04 -16.35 -4.15
C LEU A 89 1.69 -16.89 -4.63
N ASN A 90 1.25 -16.40 -5.79
CA ASN A 90 0.10 -16.95 -6.48
C ASN A 90 0.39 -18.40 -6.90
N PRO A 91 -0.40 -19.41 -6.47
CA PRO A 91 -0.18 -20.81 -6.85
C PRO A 91 -0.25 -21.07 -8.37
N LYS A 92 -0.90 -20.17 -9.13
CA LYS A 92 -0.99 -20.22 -10.59
C LYS A 92 -0.07 -19.19 -11.27
N GLY A 93 0.78 -18.52 -10.50
CA GLY A 93 1.69 -17.49 -10.98
C GLY A 93 2.75 -18.05 -11.92
N LYS A 94 3.04 -17.32 -13.00
CA LYS A 94 4.06 -17.65 -14.00
C LYS A 94 5.32 -16.80 -13.85
N TRP A 95 5.19 -15.59 -13.32
CA TRP A 95 6.28 -14.68 -13.00
C TRP A 95 5.95 -13.84 -11.75
N ILE A 96 6.93 -13.05 -11.32
CA ILE A 96 6.83 -12.15 -10.17
C ILE A 96 6.96 -10.71 -10.65
N GLU A 97 6.07 -9.84 -10.19
CA GLU A 97 6.17 -8.39 -10.37
C GLU A 97 6.55 -7.75 -9.03
N VAL A 98 7.73 -7.16 -9.01
CA VAL A 98 8.31 -6.59 -7.79
C VAL A 98 7.92 -5.12 -7.69
N LEU A 99 7.36 -4.74 -6.54
CA LEU A 99 6.79 -3.41 -6.30
C LEU A 99 7.58 -2.59 -5.28
N ASP A 100 8.84 -2.94 -5.03
CA ASP A 100 9.75 -2.18 -4.19
C ASP A 100 9.96 -0.76 -4.74
N ASN A 101 9.94 0.24 -3.87
CA ASN A 101 10.22 1.62 -4.26
C ASN A 101 11.64 1.81 -4.81
N ASN A 102 12.58 0.97 -4.37
CA ASN A 102 13.95 0.93 -4.85
C ASN A 102 14.55 -0.47 -4.64
N PHE A 103 14.31 -1.35 -5.61
CA PHE A 103 14.71 -2.76 -5.56
C PHE A 103 16.20 -3.00 -5.26
N PHE A 104 17.10 -2.15 -5.78
CA PHE A 104 18.54 -2.32 -5.58
C PHE A 104 19.08 -1.70 -4.28
N ALA A 105 18.23 -1.03 -3.50
CA ALA A 105 18.67 -0.34 -2.28
C ALA A 105 18.49 -1.17 -1.00
N ASN A 106 18.00 -2.40 -1.11
CA ASN A 106 17.90 -3.36 -0.01
C ASN A 106 18.64 -4.65 -0.37
N PRO A 107 19.98 -4.68 -0.27
CA PRO A 107 20.81 -5.82 -0.68
C PRO A 107 20.84 -6.97 0.33
N GLU A 108 20.29 -6.74 1.53
CA GLU A 108 20.09 -7.75 2.58
C GLU A 108 18.74 -8.46 2.39
#